data_AF-A0A9X5HDM5-F1
#
_entry.id   AF-A0A9X5HDM5-F1
#
_cell.length_a   1.000
_cell.length_b   1.000
_cell.length_c   1.000
_cell.angle_alpha   90.00
_cell.angle_beta   90.00
_cell.angle_gamma   90.00
#
_symmetry.space_group_name_H-M   'P 1'
#
loop_
_entity.id
_entity.type
_entity.pdbx_description
1 polymer ?
#
loop_
_entity_poly.entity_id
_entity_poly.type
_entity_poly.pdbx_seq_one_letter_code
_entity_poly.pdbx_strand_id
1 'polypeptide(L)'
;PRRGRALALVDGGRTAAQIASVLAHRTFHTLVELRRLAADGLVAPAPPVPTPPVHPVPGAGRADWDEPDTALLRRLLDALEAL
;
A
#
# COMPACT_ATOMS: atom_id res chain seq x y z
N PRO A 1 -22.59 -5.96 -8.85
CA PRO A 1 -21.59 -5.05 -9.46
C PRO A 1 -20.80 -4.28 -8.39
N ARG A 2 -19.53 -4.66 -8.13
CA ARG A 2 -18.69 -4.03 -7.08
C ARG A 2 -17.98 -2.73 -7.51
N ARG A 3 -17.92 -2.45 -8.82
CA ARG A 3 -17.14 -1.38 -9.49
C ARG A 3 -17.42 0.07 -9.05
N GLY A 4 -18.52 0.33 -8.34
CA GLY A 4 -18.96 1.70 -8.04
C GLY A 4 -18.44 2.28 -6.73
N ARG A 5 -18.04 1.43 -5.77
CA ARG A 5 -17.72 1.90 -4.41
C ARG A 5 -16.41 2.66 -4.33
N ALA A 6 -15.37 2.22 -5.04
CA ALA A 6 -14.10 2.94 -5.09
C ALA A 6 -14.26 4.26 -5.85
N LEU A 7 -14.96 4.24 -7.00
CA LEU A 7 -15.17 5.42 -7.84
C LEU A 7 -15.89 6.56 -7.08
N ALA A 8 -16.87 6.24 -6.24
CA ALA A 8 -17.58 7.21 -5.41
C ALA A 8 -16.69 7.95 -4.39
N LEU A 9 -15.49 7.44 -4.10
CA LEU A 9 -14.56 8.02 -3.14
C LEU A 9 -13.37 8.73 -3.79
N VAL A 10 -13.24 8.66 -5.12
CA VAL A 10 -12.16 9.30 -5.87
C VAL A 10 -12.43 10.80 -5.95
N ASP A 11 -11.64 11.57 -5.20
CA ASP A 11 -11.69 13.03 -5.12
C ASP A 11 -10.39 13.69 -5.64
N GLY A 12 -9.50 12.91 -6.23
CA GLY A 12 -8.20 13.34 -6.76
C GLY A 12 -7.09 13.50 -5.70
N GLY A 13 -7.44 13.59 -4.41
CA GLY A 13 -6.48 13.70 -3.31
C GLY A 13 -6.24 12.40 -2.57
N ARG A 14 -7.21 11.49 -2.55
CA ARG A 14 -7.08 10.21 -1.83
C ARG A 14 -6.23 9.19 -2.56
N THR A 15 -5.36 8.57 -1.78
CA THR A 15 -4.61 7.38 -2.18
C THR A 15 -5.47 6.11 -2.09
N ALA A 16 -5.05 5.04 -2.76
CA ALA A 16 -5.72 3.75 -2.69
C ALA A 16 -5.80 3.19 -1.25
N ALA A 17 -4.79 3.45 -0.41
CA ALA A 17 -4.80 3.02 1.00
C ALA A 17 -5.87 3.74 1.82
N GLN A 18 -6.01 5.05 1.60
CA GLN A 18 -7.07 5.85 2.26
C GLN A 18 -8.46 5.39 1.82
N ILE A 19 -8.66 5.16 0.52
CA ILE A 19 -9.92 4.62 -0.01
C ILE A 19 -10.21 3.23 0.58
N ALA A 20 -9.21 2.35 0.63
CA ALA A 20 -9.35 0.99 1.18
C ALA A 20 -9.71 0.99 2.67
N SER A 21 -9.13 1.91 3.45
CA SER A 21 -9.46 2.09 4.87
C SER A 21 -10.92 2.48 5.07
N VAL A 22 -11.45 3.40 4.24
CA VAL A 22 -12.86 3.82 4.30
C VAL A 22 -13.80 2.67 3.92
N LEU A 23 -13.40 1.84 2.95
CA LEU A 23 -14.17 0.69 2.51
C LEU A 23 -14.00 -0.56 3.40
N ALA A 24 -13.17 -0.50 4.44
CA ALA A 24 -12.78 -1.65 5.28
C ALA A 24 -12.30 -2.85 4.43
N HIS A 25 -11.46 -2.58 3.42
CA HIS A 25 -10.90 -3.58 2.51
C HIS A 25 -9.37 -3.52 2.46
N ARG A 26 -8.74 -4.60 1.99
CA ARG A 26 -7.28 -4.63 1.79
C ARG A 26 -6.90 -3.73 0.62
N THR A 27 -5.89 -2.88 0.81
CA THR A 27 -5.40 -1.89 -0.17
C THR A 27 -5.15 -2.46 -1.57
N PHE A 28 -4.64 -3.69 -1.65
CA PHE A 28 -4.40 -4.36 -2.93
C PHE A 28 -5.66 -4.48 -3.79
N HIS A 29 -6.81 -4.84 -3.21
CA HIS A 29 -8.04 -4.97 -3.97
C HIS A 29 -8.51 -3.63 -4.53
N THR A 30 -8.38 -2.56 -3.74
CA THR A 30 -8.67 -1.20 -4.17
C THR A 30 -7.73 -0.75 -5.29
N LEU A 31 -6.44 -1.11 -5.24
CA LEU A 31 -5.50 -0.83 -6.33
C LEU A 31 -5.88 -1.54 -7.63
N VAL A 32 -6.27 -2.82 -7.57
CA VAL A 32 -6.72 -3.57 -8.75
C VAL A 32 -7.99 -2.95 -9.36
N GLU A 33 -8.92 -2.53 -8.50
CA GLU A 33 -10.15 -1.85 -8.94
C GLU A 33 -9.82 -0.50 -9.60
N LEU A 34 -9.01 0.35 -8.96
CA LEU A 34 -8.58 1.63 -9.52
C LEU A 34 -7.80 1.47 -10.83
N ARG A 35 -6.94 0.44 -10.95
CA ARG A 35 -6.23 0.15 -12.21
C ARG A 35 -7.18 -0.23 -13.33
N ARG A 36 -8.26 -0.97 -13.04
CA ARG A 36 -9.30 -1.29 -14.02
C ARG A 36 -10.09 -0.04 -14.42
N LEU A 37 -10.48 0.78 -13.45
CA LEU A 37 -11.14 2.06 -13.72
C LEU A 37 -10.27 2.99 -14.58
N ALA A 38 -8.95 2.98 -14.37
CA ALA A 38 -8.01 3.74 -15.18
C ALA A 38 -7.88 3.17 -16.61
N ALA A 39 -7.88 1.85 -16.77
CA ALA A 39 -7.91 1.22 -18.10
C ALA A 39 -9.21 1.55 -18.85
N ASP A 40 -10.32 1.70 -18.13
CA ASP A 40 -11.62 2.13 -18.66
C ASP A 40 -11.70 3.67 -18.87
N GLY A 41 -10.65 4.42 -18.54
CA GLY A 41 -10.59 5.89 -18.69
C GLY A 41 -11.40 6.70 -17.67
N LEU A 42 -11.90 6.06 -16.60
CA LEU A 42 -12.76 6.69 -15.60
C LEU A 42 -12.00 7.42 -14.50
N VAL A 43 -10.74 7.04 -14.27
CA VAL A 43 -9.86 7.65 -13.25
C VAL A 43 -8.47 7.78 -13.84
N ALA A 44 -7.79 8.89 -13.57
CA ALA A 44 -6.36 9.06 -13.88
C ALA A 44 -5.55 9.15 -12.58
N PRO A 45 -4.33 8.59 -12.53
CA PRO A 45 -3.42 8.86 -11.43
C PRO A 45 -3.11 10.36 -11.40
N ALA A 46 -3.10 10.92 -10.19
CA ALA A 46 -2.66 12.30 -10.01
C ALA A 46 -1.21 12.44 -10.49
N PRO A 47 -0.85 13.57 -11.12
CA PRO A 47 0.54 13.84 -11.49
C PRO A 47 1.44 13.71 -10.26
N PRO A 48 2.65 13.13 -10.40
CA PRO A 48 3.57 13.07 -9.29
C PRO A 48 3.89 14.50 -8.83
N VAL A 49 3.62 14.78 -7.55
CA VAL A 49 4.07 16.03 -6.93
C VAL A 49 5.61 15.98 -6.88
N PRO A 50 6.32 17.05 -7.28
CA PRO A 50 7.77 17.10 -7.16
C PRO A 50 8.17 16.81 -5.72
N THR A 51 8.81 15.66 -5.49
CA THR A 51 9.36 15.36 -4.17
C THR A 51 10.55 16.28 -3.94
N PRO A 52 10.62 17.01 -2.80
CA PRO A 52 11.82 17.75 -2.47
C PRO A 52 13.02 16.78 -2.42
N PRO A 53 14.23 17.23 -2.77
CA PRO A 53 15.41 16.37 -2.71
C PRO A 53 15.52 15.80 -1.30
N VAL A 54 15.44 14.47 -1.21
CA VAL A 54 15.63 13.75 0.05
C VAL A 54 17.11 13.86 0.38
N HIS A 55 17.46 14.72 1.34
CA HIS A 55 18.79 14.70 1.90
C HIS A 55 18.99 13.34 2.59
N PRO A 56 20.05 12.58 2.26
CA PRO A 56 20.31 11.32 2.93
C PRO A 56 20.55 11.61 4.41
N VAL A 57 19.62 11.23 5.26
CA VAL A 57 19.84 11.19 6.71
C VAL A 57 20.73 9.97 6.97
N PRO A 58 21.93 10.12 7.54
CA PRO A 58 22.75 8.98 7.91
C PRO A 58 21.97 8.10 8.88
N GLY A 59 21.69 6.85 8.48
CA GLY A 59 20.90 5.90 9.27
C GLY A 59 19.41 5.82 8.91
N ALA A 60 18.89 6.68 8.02
CA ALA A 60 17.60 6.44 7.37
C ALA A 60 17.80 5.47 6.18
N GLY A 61 18.28 4.27 6.49
CA GLY A 61 18.07 3.16 5.59
C GLY A 61 16.57 3.07 5.35
N ARG A 62 16.15 3.20 4.09
CA ARG A 62 14.92 2.59 3.61
C ARG A 62 14.90 1.21 4.26
N ALA A 63 14.02 1.00 5.24
CA ALA A 63 13.98 -0.27 5.97
C ALA A 63 14.08 -1.37 4.91
N ASP A 64 15.14 -2.19 5.01
CA ASP A 64 15.38 -3.34 4.17
C ASP A 64 14.23 -4.32 4.42
N TRP A 65 13.06 -4.03 3.86
CA TRP A 65 11.93 -4.94 3.77
C TRP A 65 12.29 -6.18 2.95
N ASP A 66 13.47 -6.18 2.30
CA ASP A 66 13.99 -7.27 1.49
C ASP A 66 14.64 -8.39 2.33
N GLU A 67 15.14 -8.13 3.54
CA GLU A 67 15.72 -9.19 4.38
C GLU A 67 14.99 -9.31 5.74
N PRO A 68 14.01 -10.22 5.86
CA PRO A 68 13.39 -10.49 7.15
C PRO A 68 14.41 -11.11 8.11
N ASP A 69 14.37 -10.73 9.39
CA ASP A 69 15.21 -11.34 10.41
C ASP A 69 14.79 -12.80 10.66
N THR A 70 15.32 -13.71 9.85
CA THR A 70 15.00 -15.14 9.86
C THR A 70 15.40 -15.81 11.17
N ALA A 71 16.44 -15.30 11.84
CA ALA A 71 16.87 -15.81 13.14
C ALA A 71 15.87 -15.48 14.26
N LEU A 72 15.21 -14.32 14.19
CA LEU A 72 14.09 -14.00 15.06
C LEU A 72 12.88 -14.92 14.80
N LEU A 73 12.52 -15.11 13.53
CA LEU A 73 11.37 -15.96 13.16
C LEU A 73 11.57 -17.42 13.58
N ARG A 74 12.79 -17.94 13.44
CA ARG A 74 13.14 -19.30 13.90
C ARG A 74 12.98 -19.46 15.41
N ARG A 75 13.50 -18.51 16.19
CA ARG A 75 13.36 -18.51 17.66
C ARG A 75 11.90 -18.45 18.11
N LEU A 76 11.06 -17.71 17.41
CA LEU A 76 9.62 -17.65 17.70
C LEU A 76 8.93 -18.99 17.42
N LEU A 77 9.28 -19.66 16.32
CA LEU A 77 8.72 -20.98 15.99
C LEU A 77 9.10 -22.01 17.05
N ASP A 78 10.39 -22.09 17.41
CA ASP A 78 10.89 -23.02 18.43
C ASP A 78 10.16 -22.83 19.77
N ALA A 79 9.89 -21.57 20.16
CA ALA A 79 9.17 -21.26 21.40
C ALA A 79 7.68 -21.67 21.37
N LEU A 80 7.05 -21.65 20.19
CA LEU A 80 5.66 -22.07 20.02
C LEU A 80 5.52 -23.60 19.96
N GLU A 81 6.51 -24.31 19.41
CA GLU A 81 6.51 -25.79 19.40
C GLU A 81 6.82 -26.40 20.77
N ALA A 82 7.46 -25.63 21.66
CA ALA A 82 7.78 -26.04 23.02
C ALA A 82 6.62 -25.88 24.03
N LEU A 83 5.44 -25.41 23.58
CA LEU A 83 4.22 -25.25 24.38
C LEU A 83 3.28 -26.45 24.22
#